data_AF-A0A656QJ81-F1
#
_entry.id   AF-A0A656QJ81-F1
#
_cell.length_a   1.000
_cell.length_b   1.000
_cell.length_c   1.000
_cell.angle_alpha   90.00
_cell.angle_beta   90.00
_cell.angle_gamma   90.00
#
_symmetry.space_group_name_H-M   'P 1'
#
loop_
_entity.id
_entity.type
_entity.pdbx_description
1 polymer ?
#
loop_
_entity_poly.entity_id
_entity_poly.type
_entity_poly.pdbx_seq_one_letter_code
_entity_poly.pdbx_strand_id
1 'polypeptide(L)'
;MPLLRDPQPDNESAPMTPMTFHQTYEVVTDDSAEQGEAEETGFDWQDEPHTFSELVHRLRRDYIGAVPQRGCSCITADGDREYVDGSTRNISLHPGNERAKRWLPKALKAAGLVH
;
A
#
# COMPACT_ATOMS: atom_id res chain seq x y z
N MET A 1 -26.18 -16.50 -53.02
CA MET A 1 -25.92 -15.35 -52.12
C MET A 1 -25.68 -15.90 -50.71
N PRO A 2 -24.42 -16.10 -50.26
CA PRO A 2 -24.18 -16.48 -48.87
C PRO A 2 -24.16 -15.22 -47.99
N LEU A 3 -24.82 -15.31 -46.84
CA LEU A 3 -24.87 -14.27 -45.82
C LEU A 3 -23.47 -14.06 -45.23
N LEU A 4 -22.98 -12.81 -45.30
CA LEU A 4 -21.81 -12.34 -44.55
C LEU A 4 -22.12 -12.55 -43.06
N ARG A 5 -21.34 -13.42 -42.38
CA ARG A 5 -21.30 -13.41 -40.92
C ARG A 5 -20.53 -12.16 -40.49
N ASP A 6 -21.15 -11.30 -39.73
CA ASP A 6 -20.46 -10.21 -39.05
C ASP A 6 -19.31 -10.77 -38.20
N PRO A 7 -18.13 -10.12 -38.19
CA PRO A 7 -17.07 -10.47 -37.26
C PRO A 7 -17.56 -10.19 -35.83
N GLN A 8 -17.60 -11.25 -35.02
CA GLN A 8 -17.81 -11.14 -33.58
C GLN A 8 -16.67 -10.27 -33.02
N PRO A 9 -16.94 -9.20 -32.24
CA PRO A 9 -15.86 -8.42 -31.66
C PRO A 9 -15.03 -9.36 -30.79
N ASP A 10 -13.73 -9.34 -31.04
CA ASP A 10 -12.74 -10.06 -30.27
C ASP A 10 -13.05 -9.87 -28.78
N ASN A 11 -12.96 -10.98 -28.06
CA ASN A 11 -13.13 -11.04 -26.62
C ASN A 11 -11.96 -10.27 -25.97
N GLU A 12 -12.01 -8.93 -26.02
CA GLU A 12 -11.20 -8.04 -25.21
C GLU A 12 -11.53 -8.40 -23.77
N SER A 13 -10.70 -9.26 -23.18
CA SER A 13 -10.69 -9.49 -21.75
C SER A 13 -10.70 -8.11 -21.11
N ALA A 14 -11.80 -7.76 -20.43
CA ALA A 14 -11.93 -6.48 -19.74
C ALA A 14 -10.61 -6.20 -19.01
N PRO A 15 -10.03 -4.99 -19.14
CA PRO A 15 -8.71 -4.72 -18.58
C PRO A 15 -8.75 -5.09 -17.10
N MET A 16 -7.92 -6.06 -16.71
CA MET A 16 -7.83 -6.45 -15.31
C MET A 16 -7.52 -5.20 -14.51
N THR A 17 -8.41 -4.82 -13.60
CA THR A 17 -8.20 -3.64 -12.74
C THR A 17 -6.83 -3.77 -12.09
N PRO A 18 -5.92 -2.79 -12.26
CA PRO A 18 -4.60 -2.84 -11.64
C PRO A 18 -4.74 -2.86 -10.12
N MET A 19 -3.75 -3.38 -9.40
CA MET A 19 -3.73 -3.26 -7.94
C MET A 19 -3.13 -1.90 -7.60
N THR A 20 -3.94 -0.98 -7.08
CA THR A 20 -3.46 0.34 -6.66
C THR A 20 -3.23 0.36 -5.16
N PHE A 21 -2.23 1.12 -4.73
CA PHE A 21 -1.92 1.36 -3.33
C PHE A 21 -1.74 2.85 -3.10
N HIS A 22 -1.77 3.28 -1.84
CA HIS A 22 -1.32 4.60 -1.43
C HIS A 22 -0.47 4.48 -0.17
N GLN A 23 0.50 5.38 -0.04
CA GLN A 23 1.33 5.50 1.16
C GLN A 23 1.01 6.81 1.84
N THR A 24 0.62 6.71 3.11
CA THR A 24 0.48 7.86 3.98
C THR A 24 1.69 7.96 4.89
N TYR A 25 1.96 9.17 5.37
CA TYR A 25 2.92 9.41 6.44
C TYR A 25 2.27 10.12 7.61
N GLU A 26 2.85 9.93 8.77
CA GLU A 26 2.50 10.58 10.03
C GLU A 26 3.79 11.00 10.72
N VAL A 27 3.94 12.29 11.00
CA VAL A 27 5.06 12.84 11.78
C VAL A 27 4.56 13.11 13.19
N VAL A 28 5.24 12.51 14.17
CA VAL A 28 4.95 12.65 15.59
C VAL A 28 6.15 13.30 16.26
N THR A 29 5.92 14.41 16.95
CA THR A 29 6.91 15.06 17.83
C THR A 29 6.58 14.79 19.28
N ASP A 30 7.51 15.08 20.20
CA ASP A 30 7.25 14.90 21.63
C ASP A 30 6.02 15.73 22.08
N ASP A 31 5.91 16.98 21.61
CA ASP A 31 4.80 17.88 21.92
C ASP A 31 3.45 17.35 21.39
N SER A 32 3.43 16.78 20.19
CA SER A 32 2.21 16.20 19.60
C SER A 32 1.83 14.89 20.28
N ALA A 33 2.81 14.06 20.64
CA ALA A 33 2.62 12.80 21.35
C ALA A 33 1.99 13.00 22.73
N GLU A 34 2.39 14.04 23.47
CA GLU A 34 1.79 14.40 24.77
C GLU A 34 0.30 14.76 24.64
N GLN A 35 -0.12 15.23 23.47
CA GLN A 35 -1.51 15.59 23.17
C GLN A 35 -2.29 14.42 22.54
N GLY A 36 -1.60 13.32 22.20
CA GLY A 36 -2.18 12.17 21.51
C GLY A 36 -2.50 12.45 20.04
N GLU A 37 -1.82 13.44 19.43
CA GLU A 37 -2.02 13.84 18.04
C GLU A 37 -0.73 13.69 17.22
N ALA A 38 -0.87 13.64 15.90
CA ALA A 38 0.24 13.80 14.98
C ALA A 38 0.44 15.29 14.69
N GLU A 39 1.69 15.71 14.55
CA GLU A 39 2.00 17.08 14.11
C GLU A 39 1.66 17.27 12.64
N GLU A 40 1.96 16.26 11.81
CA GLU A 40 1.70 16.30 10.38
C GLU A 40 1.22 14.93 9.88
N THR A 41 0.23 14.92 8.98
CA THR A 41 -0.16 13.72 8.23
C THR A 41 -0.36 14.06 6.76
N GLY A 42 -0.06 13.12 5.89
CA GLY A 42 -0.19 13.33 4.46
C GLY A 42 -0.01 12.07 3.62
N PHE A 43 0.16 12.27 2.31
CA PHE A 43 0.43 11.20 1.35
C PHE A 43 1.80 11.37 0.74
N ASP A 44 2.60 10.31 0.75
CA ASP A 44 3.80 10.23 -0.09
C ASP A 44 3.41 10.02 -1.55
N TRP A 45 2.38 9.20 -1.79
CA TRP A 45 1.83 8.92 -3.12
C TRP A 45 0.43 8.29 -3.00
N GLN A 46 -0.36 8.43 -4.08
CA GLN A 46 -1.77 8.02 -4.13
C GLN A 46 -2.08 7.20 -5.38
N ASP A 47 -2.91 6.17 -5.19
CA ASP A 47 -3.43 5.28 -6.25
C ASP A 47 -2.39 4.73 -7.23
N GLU A 48 -1.18 4.48 -6.75
CA GLU A 48 -0.10 3.97 -7.60
C GLU A 48 -0.30 2.49 -7.94
N PRO A 49 -0.33 2.13 -9.22
CA PRO A 49 -0.42 0.74 -9.64
C PRO A 49 0.86 0.00 -9.29
N HIS A 50 0.70 -1.20 -8.71
CA HIS A 50 1.79 -2.11 -8.39
C HIS A 50 1.48 -3.50 -8.92
N THR A 51 2.48 -4.14 -9.52
CA THR A 51 2.50 -5.59 -9.68
C THR A 51 2.73 -6.27 -8.34
N PHE A 52 2.45 -7.58 -8.25
CA PHE A 52 2.71 -8.33 -7.03
C PHE A 52 4.20 -8.34 -6.66
N SER A 53 5.09 -8.44 -7.66
CA SER A 53 6.54 -8.46 -7.42
C SER A 53 7.06 -7.12 -6.90
N GLU A 54 6.61 -6.01 -7.48
CA GLU A 54 6.97 -4.65 -7.03
C GLU A 54 6.49 -4.42 -5.59
N LEU A 55 5.27 -4.84 -5.28
CA LEU A 55 4.73 -4.75 -3.92
C LEU A 55 5.58 -5.53 -2.92
N VAL A 56 5.93 -6.79 -3.21
CA VAL A 56 6.78 -7.60 -2.31
C VAL A 56 8.17 -6.98 -2.16
N HIS A 57 8.76 -6.46 -3.24
CA HIS A 57 10.04 -5.78 -3.18
C HIS A 57 9.99 -4.53 -2.28
N ARG A 58 8.97 -3.69 -2.45
CA ARG A 58 8.75 -2.49 -1.61
C ARG A 58 8.56 -2.86 -0.14
N LEU A 59 7.73 -3.86 0.16
CA LEU A 59 7.50 -4.33 1.52
C LEU A 59 8.79 -4.79 2.21
N ARG A 60 9.67 -5.48 1.48
CA ARG A 60 10.97 -5.91 2.01
C ARG A 60 11.97 -4.78 2.20
N ARG A 61 11.81 -3.66 1.49
CA ARG A 61 12.72 -2.52 1.54
C ARG A 61 12.31 -1.52 2.61
N ASP A 62 11.04 -1.13 2.61
CA ASP A 62 10.55 0.04 3.35
C ASP A 62 9.71 -0.35 4.57
N TYR A 63 9.22 -1.59 4.65
CA TYR A 63 8.30 -2.05 5.70
C TYR A 63 8.91 -3.17 6.56
N ILE A 64 10.24 -3.17 6.72
CA ILE A 64 10.90 -4.10 7.65
C ILE A 64 10.48 -3.75 9.08
N GLY A 65 10.07 -4.75 9.85
CA GLY A 65 9.59 -4.55 11.23
C GLY A 65 8.19 -3.92 11.33
N ALA A 66 7.55 -3.65 10.19
CA ALA A 66 6.23 -3.05 10.14
C ALA A 66 5.15 -3.95 10.74
N VAL A 67 4.18 -3.32 11.40
CA VAL A 67 3.09 -4.02 12.09
C VAL A 67 1.83 -3.98 11.21
N PRO A 68 1.23 -5.14 10.89
CA PRO A 68 -0.05 -5.15 10.19
C PRO A 68 -1.15 -4.64 11.12
N GLN A 69 -2.00 -3.75 10.62
CA GLN A 69 -3.22 -3.38 11.34
C GLN A 69 -4.20 -4.56 11.42
N ARG A 70 -5.10 -4.52 12.41
CA ARG A 70 -6.11 -5.58 12.61
C ARG A 70 -6.92 -5.80 11.33
N GLY A 71 -6.93 -7.04 10.84
CA GLY A 71 -7.60 -7.40 9.59
C GLY A 71 -6.76 -7.17 8.31
N CYS A 72 -5.48 -6.81 8.45
CA CYS A 72 -4.57 -6.53 7.33
C CYS A 72 -5.09 -5.46 6.36
N SER A 73 -5.83 -4.48 6.89
CA SER A 73 -6.35 -3.34 6.11
C SER A 73 -5.26 -2.40 5.65
N CYS A 74 -4.16 -2.31 6.39
CA CYS A 74 -2.94 -1.59 6.06
C CYS A 74 -1.76 -2.16 6.86
N ILE A 75 -0.55 -1.74 6.51
CA ILE A 75 0.68 -2.04 7.26
C ILE A 75 1.43 -0.75 7.55
N THR A 76 1.89 -0.58 8.79
CA THR A 76 2.58 0.62 9.25
C THR A 76 4.00 0.27 9.66
N ALA A 77 4.98 0.96 9.07
CA ALA A 77 6.36 0.93 9.51
C ALA A 77 6.61 2.19 10.34
N ASP A 78 7.06 1.99 11.58
CA ASP A 78 7.48 3.10 12.43
C ASP A 78 8.83 3.62 11.93
N GLY A 79 8.93 4.95 11.83
CA GLY A 79 10.17 5.60 11.45
C GLY A 79 11.19 5.52 12.57
N ASP A 80 12.46 5.71 12.22
CA ASP A 80 13.46 6.03 13.22
C ASP A 80 13.22 7.45 13.74
N ARG A 81 13.50 7.64 15.03
CA ARG A 81 13.46 8.95 15.65
C ARG A 81 14.61 9.81 15.11
N GLU A 82 14.27 10.93 14.50
CA GLU A 82 15.21 11.91 13.99
C GLU A 82 15.98 12.56 15.14
N TYR A 83 17.31 12.58 15.04
CA TYR A 83 18.17 13.06 16.13
C TYR A 83 18.09 14.57 16.35
N VAL A 84 17.74 15.33 15.30
CA VAL A 84 17.83 16.81 15.31
C VAL A 84 16.65 17.43 16.05
N ASP A 85 15.43 17.03 15.69
CA ASP A 85 14.19 17.58 16.24
C ASP A 85 13.42 16.58 17.12
N GLY A 86 13.89 15.33 17.20
CA GLY A 86 13.24 14.29 17.96
C GLY A 86 11.96 13.75 17.32
N SER A 87 11.62 14.18 16.10
CA SER A 87 10.42 13.73 15.40
C SER A 87 10.55 12.29 14.93
N THR A 88 9.42 11.61 14.77
CA THR A 88 9.35 10.24 14.23
C THR A 88 8.39 10.24 13.07
N ARG A 89 8.82 9.72 11.90
CA ARG A 89 8.01 9.66 10.70
C ARG A 89 7.56 8.24 10.38
N ASN A 90 6.32 7.93 10.72
CA ASN A 90 5.72 6.64 10.42
C ASN A 90 5.17 6.64 8.99
N ILE A 91 5.30 5.53 8.28
CA ILE A 91 4.71 5.33 6.95
C ILE A 91 3.72 4.17 6.97
N SER A 92 2.58 4.35 6.32
CA SER A 92 1.55 3.32 6.23
C SER A 92 1.20 3.02 4.79
N LEU A 93 1.15 1.74 4.43
CA LEU A 93 0.73 1.27 3.11
C LEU A 93 -0.72 0.79 3.15
N HIS A 94 -1.53 1.33 2.26
CA HIS A 94 -2.95 1.05 2.18
C HIS A 94 -3.35 0.56 0.79
N PRO A 95 -4.24 -0.44 0.69
CA PRO A 95 -4.79 -0.88 -0.58
C PRO A 95 -5.79 0.15 -1.13
N GLY A 96 -5.55 0.65 -2.34
CA GLY A 96 -6.42 1.61 -3.03
C GLY A 96 -7.65 1.00 -3.70
N ASN A 97 -7.72 -0.34 -3.83
CA ASN A 97 -8.88 -1.03 -4.39
C ASN A 97 -9.08 -2.46 -3.86
N GLU A 98 -10.21 -3.08 -4.20
CA GLU A 98 -10.58 -4.43 -3.75
C GLU A 98 -9.60 -5.51 -4.18
N ARG A 99 -8.96 -5.34 -5.34
CA ARG A 99 -7.93 -6.26 -5.81
C ARG A 99 -6.70 -6.16 -4.91
N ALA A 100 -6.24 -4.95 -4.60
CA ALA A 100 -5.13 -4.70 -3.69
C ALA A 100 -5.42 -5.26 -2.29
N LYS A 101 -6.62 -5.06 -1.73
CA LYS A 101 -7.04 -5.65 -0.44
C LYS A 101 -6.90 -7.17 -0.42
N ARG A 102 -7.28 -7.84 -1.50
CA ARG A 102 -7.17 -9.31 -1.63
C ARG A 102 -5.71 -9.80 -1.67
N TRP A 103 -4.82 -9.01 -2.27
CA TRP A 103 -3.43 -9.42 -2.51
C TRP A 103 -2.45 -8.94 -1.44
N LEU A 104 -2.77 -7.89 -0.69
CA LEU A 104 -1.90 -7.37 0.36
C LEU A 104 -1.51 -8.45 1.39
N PRO A 105 -2.44 -9.25 1.98
CA PRO A 105 -2.05 -10.31 2.92
C PRO A 105 -1.09 -11.35 2.33
N LYS A 106 -1.26 -11.67 1.03
CA LYS A 106 -0.36 -12.61 0.33
C LYS A 106 1.01 -12.00 0.11
N ALA A 107 1.08 -10.71 -0.20
CA ALA A 107 2.33 -10.00 -0.38
C ALA A 107 3.09 -9.84 0.95
N LEU A 108 2.39 -9.55 2.05
CA LEU A 108 2.96 -9.52 3.40
C LEU A 108 3.60 -10.87 3.76
N LYS A 109 2.91 -11.98 3.49
CA LYS A 109 3.44 -13.32 3.73
C LYS A 109 4.67 -13.62 2.86
N ALA A 110 4.63 -13.25 1.58
CA ALA A 110 5.76 -13.42 0.66
C ALA A 110 6.96 -12.52 1.03
N ALA A 111 6.70 -11.35 1.62
CA ALA A 111 7.71 -10.45 2.13
C ALA A 111 8.34 -10.95 3.46
N GLY A 112 7.70 -11.89 4.15
CA GLY A 112 8.15 -12.43 5.45
C GLY A 112 7.74 -11.57 6.64
N LEU A 113 6.75 -10.68 6.46
CA LEU A 113 6.27 -9.76 7.51
C LEU A 113 5.14 -10.36 8.36
N VAL A 114 4.47 -11.39 7.87
CA VAL A 114 3.41 -12.12 8.58
C VAL A 114 3.52 -13.63 8.30
N HIS A 115 3.10 -14.46 9.25
CA HIS A 115 3.17 -15.92 9.18
C HIS A 115 1.80 -16.58 8.97
#